data_AF-A0A9D8M293-F1
#
_entry.id   AF-A0A9D8M293-F1
#
_cell.length_a   1.000
_cell.length_b   1.000
_cell.length_c   1.000
_cell.angle_alpha   90.00
_cell.angle_beta   90.00
_cell.angle_gamma   90.00
#
_symmetry.space_group_name_H-M   'P 1'
#
loop_
_entity.id
_entity.type
_entity.pdbx_description
1 polymer ?
#
loop_
_entity_poly.entity_id
_entity_poly.type
_entity_poly.pdbx_seq_one_letter_code
_entity_poly.pdbx_strand_id
1 'polypeptide(L)' 'MGSKALRTDAKIVPERKEEALKILDSLIIKLFVSVLDEKQIIERHILKERLANLIQLSEHDEELKETLHALVNEL' A
#
# COMPACT_ATOMS: atom_id res chain seq x y z
N MET A 1 18.61 2.88 -7.22
CA MET A 1 17.59 2.91 -8.29
C MET A 1 16.26 3.19 -7.62
N GLY A 2 15.69 4.39 -7.82
CA GLY A 2 14.47 4.81 -7.12
C GLY A 2 13.27 3.96 -7.55
N SER A 3 12.63 3.30 -6.59
CA SER A 3 11.48 2.43 -6.86
C SER A 3 10.27 3.31 -7.21
N LYS A 4 9.90 3.37 -8.50
CA LYS A 4 8.65 3.97 -8.99
C LYS A 4 7.44 3.05 -8.70
N ALA A 5 7.37 2.46 -7.51
CA ALA A 5 6.33 1.49 -7.18
C ALA A 5 4.97 2.14 -6.94
N LEU A 6 4.96 3.36 -6.40
CA LEU A 6 3.76 4.12 -6.09
C LEU A 6 3.20 4.80 -7.34
N ARG A 7 1.96 4.44 -7.72
CA ARG A 7 1.22 5.11 -8.80
C ARG A 7 0.57 6.38 -8.22
N THR A 8 1.15 7.55 -8.51
CA THR A 8 0.68 8.84 -7.96
C THR A 8 -0.56 9.41 -8.67
N ASP A 9 -0.93 8.83 -9.81
CA ASP A 9 -2.06 9.19 -10.66
C ASP A 9 -3.26 8.23 -10.53
N ALA A 10 -3.16 7.24 -9.64
CA ALA A 10 -4.19 6.23 -9.43
C ALA A 10 -5.51 6.83 -8.90
N LYS A 11 -6.64 6.23 -9.32
CA LYS A 11 -7.98 6.67 -8.93
C LYS A 11 -8.69 5.61 -8.09
N ILE A 12 -9.56 6.06 -7.19
CA ILE A 12 -10.42 5.19 -6.39
C ILE A 12 -11.60 4.75 -7.26
N VAL A 13 -11.75 3.43 -7.43
CA VAL A 13 -12.97 2.83 -8.01
C VAL A 13 -13.98 2.62 -6.87
N PRO A 14 -15.14 3.32 -6.88
CA PRO A 14 -16.10 3.28 -5.76
C PRO A 14 -16.57 1.88 -5.39
N GLU A 15 -16.78 1.01 -6.38
CA GLU A 15 -17.27 -0.36 -6.23
C GLU A 15 -16.28 -1.26 -5.49
N ARG A 16 -14.98 -0.95 -5.55
CA ARG A 16 -13.90 -1.71 -4.91
C ARG A 16 -13.41 -1.09 -3.60
N LYS A 17 -13.96 0.08 -3.21
CA LYS A 17 -13.45 0.87 -2.08
C LYS A 17 -13.44 0.09 -0.75
N GLU A 18 -14.53 -0.60 -0.41
CA GLU A 18 -14.60 -1.35 0.86
C GLU A 18 -13.65 -2.54 0.90
N GLU A 19 -13.50 -3.24 -0.23
CA GLU A 19 -12.55 -4.34 -0.36
C GLU A 19 -11.11 -3.83 -0.24
N ALA A 20 -10.79 -2.74 -0.95
CA ALA A 20 -9.48 -2.11 -0.92
C ALA A 20 -9.11 -1.61 0.48
N LEU A 21 -10.06 -1.04 1.24
CA LEU A 21 -9.82 -0.61 2.63
C LEU A 21 -9.44 -1.80 3.53
N LYS A 22 -10.16 -2.92 3.46
CA LYS A 22 -9.85 -4.12 4.26
C LYS A 22 -8.47 -4.69 3.94
N ILE A 23 -8.08 -4.66 2.66
CA ILE A 23 -6.76 -5.12 2.22
C ILE A 23 -5.69 -4.14 2.70
N LEU A 24 -5.92 -2.83 2.55
CA LEU A 24 -4.99 -1.81 3.00
C LEU A 24 -4.72 -1.90 4.52
N ASP A 25 -5.77 -2.10 5.33
CA ASP A 25 -5.63 -2.30 6.77
C ASP A 25 -4.74 -3.52 7.07
N SER A 26 -4.96 -4.63 6.37
CA SER A 26 -4.16 -5.85 6.52
C SER A 26 -2.69 -5.62 6.12
N LEU A 27 -2.44 -4.86 5.05
CA LEU A 27 -1.09 -4.51 4.59
C LEU A 27 -0.36 -3.60 5.58
N ILE A 28 -1.06 -2.62 6.16
CA ILE A 28 -0.52 -1.73 7.19
C ILE A 28 -0.14 -2.55 8.44
N ILE A 29 -1.02 -3.45 8.88
CA ILE A 29 -0.73 -4.34 10.03
C ILE A 29 0.50 -5.20 9.73
N LYS A 30 0.56 -5.84 8.55
CA LYS A 30 1.70 -6.67 8.15
C LYS A 30 3.00 -5.88 8.13
N LEU A 31 2.95 -4.63 7.67
CA LEU A 31 4.10 -3.73 7.66
C LEU A 31 4.55 -3.41 9.09
N PHE A 32 3.64 -3.06 10.00
CA PHE A 32 4.00 -2.82 11.40
C PHE A 32 4.55 -4.06 12.09
N VAL A 33 3.98 -5.24 11.85
CA VAL A 33 4.52 -6.49 12.41
C VAL A 33 5.95 -6.75 11.92
N SER A 34 6.23 -6.61 10.63
CA SER A 34 7.59 -6.77 10.09
C SER A 34 8.58 -5.77 10.70
N VAL A 35 8.16 -4.52 10.89
CA VAL A 35 9.01 -3.48 11.49
C VAL A 35 9.31 -3.75 12.95
N LEU A 36 8.31 -4.19 13.72
CA LEU A 36 8.47 -4.54 15.12
C LEU A 36 9.37 -5.78 15.27
N ASP A 37 9.19 -6.79 14.42
CA ASP A 37 10.01 -8.01 14.41
C ASP A 37 11.48 -7.70 14.08
N GLU A 38 11.70 -6.86 13.06
CA GLU A 38 13.03 -6.41 12.65
C GLU A 38 13.63 -5.34 13.59
N LYS A 39 12.90 -4.90 14.63
CA LYS A 39 13.25 -3.78 15.54
C LYS A 39 13.67 -2.50 14.79
N GLN A 40 13.05 -2.25 13.64
CA GLN A 40 13.33 -1.09 12.80
C GLN A 40 12.45 0.12 13.18
N ILE A 41 12.87 1.31 12.77
CA ILE A 41 12.03 2.51 12.76
C ILE A 41 11.58 2.73 11.32
N ILE A 42 10.27 2.90 11.10
CA ILE A 42 9.76 3.40 9.82
C ILE A 42 9.67 4.91 9.85
N GLU A 43 10.37 5.54 8.92
CA GLU A 43 10.18 6.95 8.63
C GLU A 43 8.93 7.15 7.77
N ARG A 44 8.09 8.12 8.14
CA ARG A 44 6.80 8.39 7.47
C ARG A 44 6.93 8.57 5.96
N HIS A 45 8.02 9.16 5.50
CA HIS A 45 8.26 9.41 4.08
C HIS A 45 8.53 8.13 3.27
N ILE A 46 8.95 7.03 3.92
CA ILE A 46 9.23 5.72 3.31
C ILE A 46 8.01 4.78 3.42
N LEU A 47 7.05 5.10 4.31
CA LEU A 47 5.84 4.29 4.55
C LEU A 47 5.05 4.05 3.26
N LYS A 48 4.80 5.11 2.46
CA LYS A 48 4.06 5.00 1.20
C LYS A 48 4.77 4.11 0.18
N GLU A 49 6.09 4.19 0.09
CA GLU A 49 6.88 3.36 -0.81
C GLU A 49 6.86 1.89 -0.41
N ARG A 50 6.95 1.59 0.90
CA ARG A 50 6.85 0.21 1.39
C ARG A 50 5.46 -0.39 1.15
N LEU A 51 4.40 0.39 1.40
CA LEU A 51 3.03 -0.03 1.09
C LEU A 51 2.85 -0.26 -0.41
N ALA A 52 3.36 0.63 -1.26
CA ALA A 52 3.34 0.47 -2.71
C ALA A 52 4.03 -0.83 -3.16
N ASN A 53 5.19 -1.15 -2.58
CA ASN A 53 5.89 -2.41 -2.88
C ASN A 53 5.06 -3.64 -2.47
N LEU A 54 4.39 -3.60 -1.32
CA LEU A 54 3.51 -4.69 -0.88
C LEU A 54 2.30 -4.87 -1.80
N ILE A 55 1.72 -3.77 -2.29
CA ILE A 55 0.63 -3.80 -3.27
C ILE A 55 1.10 -4.47 -4.57
N GLN A 56 2.30 -4.13 -5.07
CA GLN A 56 2.84 -4.75 -6.29
C GLN A 56 3.03 -6.27 -6.14
N LEU A 57 3.51 -6.71 -4.98
CA LEU A 57 3.75 -8.12 -4.66
C LEU A 57 2.48 -8.91 -4.33
N SER A 58 1.34 -8.24 -4.13
CA SER A 58 0.07 -8.92 -3.85
C SER A 58 -0.51 -9.57 -5.11
N GLU A 59 -1.21 -10.70 -4.95
CA GLU A 59 -1.90 -11.40 -6.05
C GLU A 59 -3.31 -10.82 -6.30
N HIS A 60 -3.44 -9.50 -6.26
CA HIS A 60 -4.69 -8.80 -6.57
C HIS A 60 -4.74 -8.39 -8.05
N ASP A 61 -5.95 -8.23 -8.57
CA ASP A 61 -6.16 -7.70 -9.92
C ASP A 61 -5.69 -6.23 -10.04
N GLU A 62 -5.43 -5.79 -11.27
CA GLU A 62 -4.85 -4.45 -11.52
C GLU A 62 -5.75 -3.29 -11.05
N GLU A 63 -7.08 -3.44 -11.14
CA GLU A 63 -8.04 -2.42 -10.72
C GLU A 63 -8.05 -2.23 -9.20
N LEU A 64 -7.98 -3.36 -8.47
CA LEU A 64 -7.83 -3.35 -7.02
C LEU A 64 -6.48 -2.77 -6.59
N LYS A 65 -5.39 -3.14 -7.29
CA LYS A 65 -4.06 -2.55 -7.05
C LYS A 65 -4.05 -1.05 -7.29
N GLU A 66 -4.72 -0.56 -8.33
CA GLU A 66 -4.85 0.86 -8.61
C GLU A 66 -5.58 1.59 -7.47
N THR A 67 -6.72 1.05 -7.03
CA THR A 67 -7.47 1.62 -5.90
C THR A 67 -6.63 1.67 -4.63
N LEU A 68 -5.81 0.64 -4.36
CA LEU A 68 -4.90 0.61 -3.22
C LEU A 68 -3.80 1.70 -3.30
N HIS A 69 -3.22 1.94 -4.49
CA HIS A 69 -2.26 3.04 -4.68
C HIS A 69 -2.90 4.41 -4.43
N ALA A 70 -4.14 4.61 -4.87
CA ALA A 70 -4.88 5.84 -4.64
C ALA A 70 -5.11 6.10 -3.14
N LEU A 71 -5.52 5.08 -2.38
CA LEU A 71 -5.70 5.17 -0.92
C LEU A 71 -4.38 5.43 -0.20
N VAL A 72 -3.27 4.83 -0.63
CA VAL A 72 -1.94 5.12 -0.06
C VAL A 72 -1.52 6.58 -0.29
N ASN A 73 -1.93 7.20 -1.40
CA ASN A 73 -1.64 8.61 -1.66
C ASN A 73 -2.35 9.54 -0.66
N GLU A 74 -3.52 9.15 -0.13
CA GLU A 74 -4.31 9.94 0.83
C GLU A 74 -3.77 9.95 2.28
N LEU A 75 -2.81 9.07 2.62
CA LEU A 75 -2.15 8.98 3.96
C LEU A 75 -1.12 10.10 4.24
#